data_AF-A0A222EP32-F1
#
_entry.id   AF-A0A222EP32-F1
#
_cell.length_a   1.000
_cell.length_b   1.000
_cell.length_c   1.000
_cell.angle_alpha   90.00
_cell.angle_beta   90.00
_cell.angle_gamma   90.00
#
_symmetry.space_group_name_H-M   'P 1'
#
loop_
_entity.id
_entity.type
_entity.pdbx_description
1 polymer ?
#
loop_
_entity_poly.entity_id
_entity_poly.type
_entity_poly.pdbx_seq_one_letter_code
_entity_poly.pdbx_strand_id
1 'polypeptide(L)'
;MNEKVYNIKKSNLGKISFLEGTSFISISAIGDDNKRFRGVLIVRTPEEAVKKFSSWAMDFAYSHISDRLTFHNSIVNYLIENWMDNGIKSFQKDMYEHFGFDEFRDMDPILFIKSEPEMVPLCLIHIAAKHTNGYFQVPVNGLEISIRYVKNVLAINFWEDQREKE
;
A
#
# COMPACT_ATOMS: atom_id res chain seq x y z
N MET A 1 -11.77 -30.19 11.54
CA MET A 1 -10.39 -29.64 11.59
C MET A 1 -9.92 -29.70 13.03
N ASN A 2 -8.85 -30.43 13.33
CA ASN A 2 -8.23 -30.36 14.65
C ASN A 2 -7.45 -29.04 14.74
N GLU A 3 -7.81 -28.18 15.69
CA GLU A 3 -7.05 -26.98 16.00
C GLU A 3 -5.66 -27.40 16.53
N LYS A 4 -4.60 -27.06 15.80
CA LYS A 4 -3.23 -27.21 16.32
C LYS A 4 -3.00 -26.06 17.30
N VAL A 5 -3.07 -26.37 18.59
CA VAL A 5 -2.66 -25.46 19.65
C VAL A 5 -1.14 -25.53 19.78
N TYR A 6 -0.45 -24.44 19.48
CA TYR A 6 1.00 -24.33 19.64
C TYR A 6 1.31 -23.71 21.01
N ASN A 7 1.99 -24.45 21.89
CA ASN A 7 2.53 -23.91 23.14
C ASN A 7 3.84 -23.16 22.84
N ILE A 8 3.75 -21.85 22.65
CA ILE A 8 4.90 -20.99 22.35
C ILE A 8 5.61 -20.64 23.67
N LYS A 9 6.83 -21.15 23.87
CA LYS A 9 7.66 -20.76 25.03
C LYS A 9 8.11 -19.30 24.89
N LYS A 10 8.32 -18.61 26.01
CA LYS A 10 8.81 -17.22 26.02
C LYS A 10 10.17 -17.06 25.32
N SER A 11 11.01 -18.08 25.36
CA SER A 11 12.29 -18.16 24.63
C SER A 11 12.13 -18.01 23.12
N ASN A 12 10.99 -18.44 22.57
CA ASN A 12 10.71 -18.42 21.14
C ASN A 12 10.20 -17.05 20.67
N LEU A 13 9.98 -16.10 21.59
CA LEU A 13 9.50 -14.76 21.29
C LEU A 13 10.67 -13.79 21.21
N GLY A 14 10.89 -13.24 20.02
CA GLY A 14 11.81 -12.14 19.76
C GLY A 14 11.06 -10.83 19.51
N LYS A 15 11.73 -9.71 19.78
CA LYS A 15 11.25 -8.39 19.37
C LYS A 15 12.23 -7.81 18.36
N ILE A 16 11.79 -7.63 17.13
CA ILE A 16 12.53 -6.89 16.11
C ILE A 16 12.15 -5.42 16.27
N SER A 17 13.14 -4.55 16.46
CA SER A 17 12.94 -3.10 16.57
C SER A 17 13.62 -2.42 15.40
N PHE A 18 12.91 -1.52 14.72
CA PHE A 18 13.43 -0.70 13.65
C PHE A 18 13.81 0.67 14.21
N LEU A 19 15.06 1.09 14.01
CA LEU A 19 15.61 2.30 14.60
C LEU A 19 14.76 3.54 14.29
N GLU A 20 14.41 3.68 13.02
CA GLU A 20 13.60 4.78 12.46
C GLU A 20 12.19 4.32 12.07
N GLY A 21 11.76 3.14 12.53
CA GLY A 21 10.56 2.47 12.03
C GLY A 21 10.70 1.92 10.60
N THR A 22 9.66 1.25 10.12
CA THR A 22 9.57 0.68 8.77
C THR A 22 8.13 0.78 8.28
N SER A 23 7.93 1.20 7.04
CA SER A 23 6.63 1.20 6.38
C SER A 23 6.39 -0.11 5.65
N PHE A 24 5.26 -0.75 5.96
CA PHE A 24 4.73 -1.91 5.27
C PHE A 24 3.55 -1.44 4.42
N ILE A 25 3.69 -1.56 3.11
CA ILE A 25 2.66 -1.18 2.16
C ILE A 25 2.22 -2.43 1.43
N SER A 26 0.94 -2.75 1.43
CA SER A 26 0.42 -3.91 0.73
C SER A 26 -0.60 -3.53 -0.32
N ILE A 27 -0.55 -4.21 -1.46
CA ILE A 27 -1.58 -4.20 -2.49
C ILE A 27 -2.14 -5.62 -2.59
N SER A 28 -3.46 -5.74 -2.64
CA SER A 28 -4.14 -6.97 -2.99
C SER A 28 -5.28 -6.69 -3.95
N ALA A 29 -5.46 -7.51 -4.97
CA ALA A 29 -6.60 -7.45 -5.86
C ALA A 29 -6.85 -8.82 -6.49
N ILE A 30 -7.90 -8.92 -7.29
CA ILE A 30 -8.23 -10.09 -8.10
C ILE A 30 -7.60 -9.90 -9.48
N GLY A 31 -6.74 -10.84 -9.89
CA GLY A 31 -6.11 -10.85 -11.21
C GLY A 31 -6.96 -11.52 -12.29
N ASP A 32 -6.44 -11.57 -13.51
CA ASP A 32 -7.14 -12.15 -14.67
C ASP A 32 -7.47 -13.64 -14.51
N ASP A 33 -6.71 -14.36 -13.68
CA ASP A 33 -6.95 -15.77 -13.36
C ASP A 33 -8.04 -15.98 -12.30
N ASN A 34 -8.77 -14.91 -11.93
CA ASN A 34 -9.74 -14.86 -10.84
C ASN A 34 -9.17 -15.23 -9.47
N LYS A 35 -7.84 -15.22 -9.30
CA LYS A 35 -7.21 -15.42 -7.99
C LYS A 35 -6.80 -14.10 -7.39
N ARG A 36 -6.83 -14.07 -6.06
CA ARG A 36 -6.35 -12.93 -5.29
C ARG A 36 -4.82 -12.95 -5.26
N PHE A 37 -4.20 -11.91 -5.80
CA PHE A 37 -2.79 -11.65 -5.61
C PHE A 37 -2.58 -10.68 -4.43
N ARG A 38 -1.41 -10.76 -3.80
CA ARG A 38 -1.02 -9.88 -2.69
C ARG A 38 0.49 -9.65 -2.73
N GLY A 39 0.88 -8.38 -2.70
CA GLY A 39 2.27 -7.94 -2.65
C GLY A 39 2.47 -7.04 -1.45
N VAL A 40 3.66 -7.11 -0.85
CA VAL A 40 4.05 -6.23 0.26
C VAL A 40 5.38 -5.56 -0.10
N LEU A 41 5.37 -4.24 -0.14
CA LEU A 41 6.55 -3.40 -0.20
C LEU A 41 6.96 -3.01 1.22
N ILE A 42 8.21 -3.26 1.57
CA ILE A 42 8.78 -2.92 2.87
C ILE A 42 9.88 -1.88 2.62
N VAL A 43 9.71 -0.69 3.20
CA VAL A 43 10.63 0.45 3.01
C VAL A 43 10.96 1.09 4.35
N ARG A 44 12.18 1.60 4.48
CA ARG A 44 12.70 2.07 5.78
C ARG A 44 12.19 3.45 6.13
N THR A 45 11.98 4.31 5.13
CA THR A 45 11.52 5.70 5.36
C THR A 45 10.28 6.05 4.54
N PRO A 46 9.51 7.06 4.96
CA PRO A 46 8.41 7.62 4.16
C PRO A 46 8.88 8.16 2.80
N GLU A 47 10.05 8.78 2.70
CA GLU A 47 10.58 9.28 1.43
C GLU A 47 10.89 8.14 0.46
N GLU A 48 11.43 7.03 0.96
CA GLU A 48 11.65 5.83 0.16
C GLU A 48 10.32 5.25 -0.32
N ALA A 49 9.28 5.28 0.53
CA ALA A 49 7.93 4.86 0.15
C ALA A 49 7.41 5.66 -1.04
N VAL A 50 7.44 6.99 -0.97
CA VAL A 50 6.93 7.86 -2.06
C VAL A 50 7.68 7.60 -3.38
N LYS A 51 9.00 7.42 -3.32
CA LYS A 51 9.84 7.21 -4.51
C LYS A 51 9.65 5.84 -5.16
N LYS A 52 9.43 4.79 -4.37
CA LYS A 52 9.38 3.41 -4.88
C LYS A 52 7.97 2.88 -5.08
N PHE A 53 6.99 3.42 -4.34
CA PHE A 53 5.66 2.83 -4.29
C PHE A 53 4.96 2.86 -5.65
N SER A 54 4.99 3.99 -6.36
CA SER A 54 4.25 4.14 -7.62
C SER A 54 4.71 3.14 -8.67
N SER A 55 6.03 3.06 -8.91
CA SER A 55 6.61 2.12 -9.88
C SER A 55 6.36 0.67 -9.47
N TRP A 56 6.64 0.33 -8.21
CA TRP A 56 6.38 -1.02 -7.69
C TRP A 56 4.90 -1.41 -7.80
N ALA A 57 3.98 -0.51 -7.44
CA ALA A 57 2.55 -0.77 -7.46
C ALA A 57 2.04 -1.04 -8.88
N MET A 58 2.49 -0.24 -9.85
CA MET A 58 2.14 -0.44 -11.25
C MET A 58 2.72 -1.74 -11.79
N ASP A 59 4.03 -1.98 -11.62
CA ASP A 59 4.67 -3.21 -12.09
C ASP A 59 4.03 -4.46 -11.49
N PHE A 60 3.74 -4.42 -10.19
CA PHE A 60 3.12 -5.52 -9.47
C PHE A 60 1.66 -5.77 -9.91
N ALA A 61 0.84 -4.72 -10.04
CA ALA A 61 -0.54 -4.89 -10.51
C ALA A 61 -0.56 -5.38 -11.97
N TYR A 62 0.29 -4.82 -12.83
CA TYR A 62 0.33 -5.11 -14.26
C TYR A 62 1.00 -6.45 -14.61
N SER A 63 1.67 -7.12 -13.66
CA SER A 63 2.05 -8.53 -13.82
C SER A 63 0.87 -9.49 -13.63
N HIS A 64 -0.26 -9.02 -13.11
CA HIS A 64 -1.45 -9.82 -12.83
C HIS A 64 -2.71 -9.39 -13.60
N ILE A 65 -2.66 -8.22 -14.26
CA ILE A 65 -3.77 -7.61 -14.99
C ILE A 65 -3.30 -7.21 -16.39
N SER A 66 -3.87 -7.85 -17.41
CA SER A 66 -3.51 -7.67 -18.81
C SER A 66 -4.12 -6.39 -19.40
N ASP A 67 -5.39 -6.11 -19.08
CA ASP A 67 -6.06 -4.87 -19.51
C ASP A 67 -5.76 -3.71 -18.55
N ARG A 68 -4.53 -3.19 -18.67
CA ARG A 68 -3.98 -2.15 -17.80
C ARG A 68 -4.75 -0.84 -17.90
N LEU A 69 -5.17 -0.46 -19.12
CA LEU A 69 -5.82 0.82 -19.39
C LEU A 69 -7.22 0.86 -18.79
N THR A 70 -8.03 -0.18 -19.01
CA THR A 70 -9.37 -0.26 -18.43
C THR A 70 -9.30 -0.31 -16.91
N PHE A 71 -8.37 -1.10 -16.35
CA PHE A 71 -8.16 -1.18 -14.90
C PHE A 71 -7.79 0.18 -14.31
N HIS A 72 -6.79 0.86 -14.88
CA HIS A 72 -6.36 2.19 -14.45
C HIS A 72 -7.50 3.22 -14.54
N ASN A 73 -8.19 3.30 -15.67
CA ASN A 73 -9.29 4.25 -15.86
C ASN A 73 -10.47 3.98 -14.93
N SER A 74 -10.74 2.72 -14.59
CA SER A 74 -11.80 2.37 -13.63
C SER A 74 -11.47 2.90 -12.24
N ILE A 75 -10.19 2.84 -11.82
CA ILE A 75 -9.73 3.44 -10.56
C ILE A 75 -9.85 4.96 -10.61
N VAL A 76 -9.39 5.60 -11.70
CA VAL A 76 -9.47 7.05 -11.88
C VAL A 76 -10.90 7.54 -11.79
N ASN A 77 -11.83 6.88 -12.49
CA ASN A 77 -13.25 7.27 -12.48
C ASN A 77 -13.84 7.13 -11.06
N TYR A 78 -13.55 6.03 -10.37
CA TYR A 78 -13.98 5.86 -8.98
C TYR A 78 -13.45 6.97 -8.06
N LEU A 79 -12.18 7.36 -8.21
CA LEU A 79 -11.58 8.46 -7.44
C LEU A 79 -12.25 9.80 -7.74
N ILE A 80 -12.54 10.09 -9.01
CA ILE A 80 -13.22 11.33 -9.41
C ILE A 80 -14.63 11.39 -8.82
N GLU A 81 -15.36 10.29 -8.85
CA GLU A 81 -16.76 10.23 -8.38
C GLU A 81 -16.89 10.25 -6.87
N ASN A 82 -15.95 9.63 -6.13
CA ASN A 82 -16.11 9.36 -4.69
C ASN A 82 -15.07 10.05 -3.80
N TRP A 83 -13.94 10.47 -4.36
CA TRP A 83 -12.77 10.94 -3.62
C TRP A 83 -12.20 12.26 -4.18
N MET A 84 -13.04 13.10 -4.78
CA MET A 84 -12.61 14.38 -5.34
C MET A 84 -11.98 15.29 -4.28
N ASP A 85 -12.65 15.52 -3.15
CA ASP A 85 -12.18 16.47 -2.14
C ASP A 85 -11.15 15.83 -1.18
N ASN A 86 -11.54 14.73 -0.52
CA ASN A 86 -10.71 14.02 0.47
C ASN A 86 -9.72 13.02 -0.13
N GLY A 87 -9.50 13.08 -1.44
CA GLY A 87 -8.53 12.26 -2.15
C GLY A 87 -7.72 13.12 -3.10
N ILE A 88 -8.29 13.44 -4.26
CA ILE A 88 -7.59 14.13 -5.35
C ILE A 88 -7.14 15.54 -4.94
N LYS A 89 -8.05 16.42 -4.51
CA LYS A 89 -7.70 17.79 -4.12
C LYS A 89 -6.83 17.84 -2.87
N SER A 90 -7.09 16.97 -1.89
CA SER A 90 -6.23 16.87 -0.71
C SER A 90 -4.82 16.43 -1.05
N PHE A 91 -4.67 15.46 -1.96
CA PHE A 91 -3.37 14.98 -2.42
C PHE A 91 -2.66 16.07 -3.24
N GLN A 92 -3.36 16.71 -4.17
CA GLN A 92 -2.87 17.85 -4.94
C GLN A 92 -2.35 18.96 -4.04
N LYS A 93 -3.11 19.29 -2.98
CA LYS A 93 -2.73 20.27 -1.97
C LYS A 93 -1.43 19.90 -1.28
N ASP A 94 -1.29 18.65 -0.84
CA ASP A 94 -0.05 18.20 -0.22
C ASP A 94 1.14 18.29 -1.17
N MET A 95 0.95 17.99 -2.46
CA MET A 95 2.03 18.04 -3.46
C MET A 95 2.64 19.43 -3.58
N TYR A 96 1.84 20.50 -3.64
CA TYR A 96 2.41 21.85 -3.72
C TYR A 96 2.81 22.42 -2.34
N GLU A 97 2.08 22.13 -1.27
CA GLU A 97 2.39 22.70 0.06
C GLU A 97 3.58 22.03 0.76
N HIS A 98 3.75 20.72 0.59
CA HIS A 98 4.72 19.94 1.36
C HIS A 98 5.85 19.37 0.49
N PHE A 99 5.63 19.17 -0.81
CA PHE A 99 6.60 18.54 -1.71
C PHE A 99 7.18 19.50 -2.76
N GLY A 100 6.70 20.75 -2.81
CA GLY A 100 7.31 21.82 -3.63
C GLY A 100 6.95 21.79 -5.12
N PHE A 101 5.84 21.13 -5.48
CA PHE A 101 5.34 21.08 -6.86
C PHE A 101 4.32 22.20 -7.11
N ASP A 102 4.79 23.45 -7.18
CA ASP A 102 3.96 24.65 -7.34
C ASP A 102 3.07 24.62 -8.61
N GLU A 103 3.50 23.90 -9.65
CA GLU A 103 2.75 23.74 -10.90
C GLU A 103 1.38 23.07 -10.72
N PHE A 104 1.18 22.32 -9.63
CA PHE A 104 -0.09 21.66 -9.35
C PHE A 104 -1.09 22.55 -8.62
N ARG A 105 -0.68 23.73 -8.15
CA ARG A 105 -1.52 24.59 -7.30
C ARG A 105 -2.83 25.02 -7.97
N ASP A 106 -2.72 25.49 -9.21
CA ASP A 106 -3.85 26.01 -10.00
C ASP A 106 -4.32 25.03 -11.08
N MET A 107 -3.78 23.81 -11.07
CA MET A 107 -4.17 22.76 -12.02
C MET A 107 -5.58 22.26 -11.71
N ASP A 108 -6.38 22.00 -12.75
CA ASP A 108 -7.66 21.33 -12.57
C ASP A 108 -7.45 19.95 -11.91
N PRO A 109 -8.20 19.58 -10.85
CA PRO A 109 -7.96 18.32 -10.13
C PRO A 109 -8.10 17.05 -10.99
N ILE A 110 -8.99 17.07 -11.99
CA ILE A 110 -9.16 15.94 -12.92
C ILE A 110 -7.97 15.88 -13.86
N LEU A 111 -7.46 17.02 -14.31
CA LEU A 111 -6.22 17.07 -15.08
C LEU A 111 -5.01 16.59 -14.25
N PHE A 112 -4.94 16.98 -12.98
CA PHE A 112 -3.88 16.58 -12.05
C PHE A 112 -3.83 15.06 -11.86
N ILE A 113 -4.94 14.40 -11.53
CA ILE A 113 -4.92 12.94 -11.31
C ILE A 113 -4.61 12.16 -12.59
N LYS A 114 -4.81 12.77 -13.76
CA LYS A 114 -4.54 12.19 -15.08
C LYS A 114 -3.21 12.66 -15.69
N SER A 115 -2.44 13.49 -14.99
CA SER A 115 -1.23 14.08 -15.57
C SER A 115 -0.16 13.02 -15.82
N GLU A 116 -0.01 12.10 -14.87
CA GLU A 116 0.94 10.98 -14.93
C GLU A 116 0.31 9.72 -14.32
N PRO A 117 0.59 8.51 -14.86
CA PRO A 117 0.07 7.25 -14.32
C PRO A 117 0.36 7.05 -12.82
N GLU A 118 1.48 7.56 -12.33
CA GLU A 118 1.94 7.47 -10.95
C GLU A 118 1.07 8.26 -9.97
N MET A 119 0.30 9.26 -10.45
CA MET A 119 -0.58 10.05 -9.58
C MET A 119 -1.68 9.21 -8.97
N VAL A 120 -2.15 8.18 -9.68
CA VAL A 120 -3.20 7.28 -9.20
C VAL A 120 -2.74 6.46 -7.98
N PRO A 121 -1.68 5.64 -8.03
CA PRO A 121 -1.22 4.92 -6.83
C PRO A 121 -0.87 5.89 -5.70
N LEU A 122 -0.23 7.03 -5.97
CA LEU A 122 0.08 8.02 -4.93
C LEU A 122 -1.18 8.61 -4.27
N CYS A 123 -2.23 8.88 -5.04
CA CYS A 123 -3.51 9.31 -4.49
C CYS A 123 -4.15 8.21 -3.63
N LEU A 124 -4.06 6.94 -4.05
CA LEU A 124 -4.58 5.82 -3.26
C LEU A 124 -3.85 5.65 -1.92
N ILE A 125 -2.52 5.76 -1.90
CA ILE A 125 -1.76 5.65 -0.65
C ILE A 125 -2.00 6.87 0.25
N HIS A 126 -2.18 8.06 -0.33
CA HIS A 126 -2.57 9.27 0.38
C HIS A 126 -3.91 9.08 1.09
N ILE A 127 -4.92 8.59 0.38
CA ILE A 127 -6.24 8.26 0.96
C ILE A 127 -6.08 7.26 2.09
N ALA A 128 -5.34 6.17 1.85
CA ALA A 128 -5.09 5.16 2.86
C ALA A 128 -4.47 5.78 4.12
N ALA A 129 -3.38 6.53 3.97
CA ALA A 129 -2.63 7.09 5.08
C ALA A 129 -3.42 8.16 5.87
N LYS A 130 -4.07 9.11 5.19
CA LYS A 130 -4.66 10.29 5.82
C LYS A 130 -6.14 10.15 6.18
N HIS A 131 -6.89 9.35 5.44
CA HIS A 131 -8.35 9.37 5.52
C HIS A 131 -8.97 8.05 5.98
N THR A 132 -8.26 6.92 5.88
CA THR A 132 -8.83 5.60 6.19
C THR A 132 -7.97 4.75 7.14
N ASN A 133 -7.17 5.41 7.99
CA ASN A 133 -6.35 4.76 9.01
C ASN A 133 -5.49 3.61 8.45
N GLY A 134 -4.87 3.89 7.30
CA GLY A 134 -3.96 3.04 6.56
C GLY A 134 -4.58 1.80 5.93
N TYR A 135 -5.89 1.75 5.68
CA TYR A 135 -6.51 0.70 4.86
C TYR A 135 -7.57 1.29 3.94
N PHE A 136 -7.43 1.09 2.64
CA PHE A 136 -8.36 1.61 1.64
C PHE A 136 -8.77 0.53 0.66
N GLN A 137 -10.08 0.45 0.39
CA GLN A 137 -10.65 -0.48 -0.57
C GLN A 137 -11.26 0.29 -1.73
N VAL A 138 -10.93 -0.15 -2.94
CA VAL A 138 -11.46 0.37 -4.19
C VAL A 138 -12.34 -0.72 -4.79
N PRO A 139 -13.60 -0.43 -5.19
CA PRO A 139 -14.52 -1.42 -5.76
C PRO A 139 -14.17 -1.77 -7.23
N VAL A 140 -12.88 -1.85 -7.55
CA VAL A 140 -12.34 -2.26 -8.85
C VAL A 140 -11.50 -3.51 -8.60
N ASN A 141 -11.92 -4.64 -9.15
CA ASN A 141 -11.26 -5.95 -8.99
C ASN A 141 -10.90 -6.32 -7.53
N GLY A 142 -11.69 -5.87 -6.56
CA GLY A 142 -11.40 -6.11 -5.14
C GLY A 142 -10.06 -5.52 -4.69
N LEU A 143 -9.62 -4.41 -5.30
CA LEU A 143 -8.39 -3.72 -4.98
C LEU A 143 -8.42 -3.19 -3.54
N GLU A 144 -7.39 -3.56 -2.79
CA GLU A 144 -7.17 -3.20 -1.41
C GLU A 144 -5.73 -2.71 -1.25
N ILE A 145 -5.59 -1.59 -0.56
CA ILE A 145 -4.31 -0.97 -0.25
C ILE A 145 -4.24 -0.81 1.26
N SER A 146 -3.11 -1.20 1.84
CA SER A 146 -2.85 -1.03 3.27
C SER A 146 -1.48 -0.42 3.48
N ILE A 147 -1.37 0.48 4.44
CA ILE A 147 -0.12 1.07 4.90
C ILE A 147 -0.04 1.03 6.42
N ARG A 148 1.07 0.53 6.93
CA ARG A 148 1.38 0.49 8.36
C ARG A 148 2.82 0.90 8.58
N TYR A 149 3.01 1.93 9.40
CA TYR A 149 4.33 2.25 9.92
C TYR A 149 4.53 1.52 11.25
N VAL A 150 5.59 0.72 11.33
CA VAL A 150 5.83 -0.22 12.43
C VAL A 150 7.23 0.02 12.98
N LYS A 151 7.29 0.31 14.29
CA LYS A 151 8.57 0.43 15.02
C LYS A 151 9.05 -0.90 15.59
N ASN A 152 8.13 -1.79 15.91
CA ASN A 152 8.44 -3.07 16.55
C ASN A 152 7.58 -4.18 15.97
N VAL A 153 8.18 -5.32 15.68
CA VAL A 153 7.48 -6.54 15.25
C VAL A 153 7.77 -7.64 16.24
N LEU A 154 6.73 -8.37 16.64
CA LEU A 154 6.88 -9.61 17.38
C LEU A 154 7.35 -10.69 16.39
N ALA A 155 8.53 -11.25 16.64
CA ALA A 155 9.06 -12.38 15.91
C ALA A 155 8.83 -13.64 16.73
N ILE A 156 8.40 -14.72 16.06
CA ILE A 156 8.21 -16.02 16.69
C ILE A 156 9.14 -17.00 15.99
N ASN A 157 10.07 -17.58 16.74
CA ASN A 157 10.95 -18.62 16.25
C ASN A 157 10.29 -19.99 16.45
N PHE A 158 9.91 -20.64 15.35
CA PHE A 158 9.33 -21.98 15.37
C PHE A 158 10.37 -23.11 15.26
N TRP A 159 11.66 -22.80 15.09
CA TRP A 159 12.70 -23.77 14.74
C TRP A 159 13.55 -24.26 15.92
N GLU A 160 13.49 -23.60 17.07
CA GLU A 160 14.35 -23.94 18.20
C GLU A 160 13.96 -25.22 18.95
N ASP A 161 12.71 -25.68 18.86
CA ASP A 161 12.29 -26.94 19.51
C ASP A 161 12.85 -28.22 18.82
N GLN A 162 13.60 -28.12 17.72
CA GLN A 162 14.24 -29.28 17.09
C GLN A 162 15.68 -29.57 17.54
N ARG A 163 16.33 -28.64 18.26
CA ARG A 163 17.75 -28.79 18.65
C ARG A 163 17.98 -29.50 19.99
N GLU A 164 16.94 -29.84 20.74
CA GLU A 164 17.05 -30.53 22.05
C GLU A 164 16.91 -32.07 21.95
N LYS A 165 17.03 -32.66 20.75
CA LYS A 165 16.90 -34.12 20.53
C LYS A 165 18.17 -34.82 20.05
N GLU A 166 19.33 -34.20 20.21
CA GLU A 166 20.66 -34.84 20.07
C GLU A 166 21.34 -34.90 21.45
#